data_AF-A0A9J6B4W8-F1
#
_entry.id   AF-A0A9J6B4W8-F1
#
_cell.length_a   1.000
_cell.length_b   1.000
_cell.length_c   1.000
_cell.angle_alpha   90.00
_cell.angle_beta   90.00
_cell.angle_gamma   90.00
#
_symmetry.space_group_name_H-M   'P 1'
#
loop_
_entity.id
_entity.type
_entity.pdbx_description
1 polymer ?
#
loop_
_entity_poly.entity_id
_entity_poly.type
_entity_poly.pdbx_seq_one_letter_code
_entity_poly.pdbx_strand_id
1 'polypeptide(L)'
;MGKVLYLDTTSIKRTRASMAKVKVQVDLTKTRPKHIWIELDDEDLTIGRWQPIEYENIPLYCTYCKHQGHMLEDCNFKMRDEDFKRRKELGT
;
A
#
# COMPACT_ATOMS: atom_id res chain seq x y z
N MET A 1 -7.30 -2.49 -6.18
CA MET A 1 -6.95 -1.05 -6.11
C MET A 1 -8.19 -0.29 -5.71
N GLY A 2 -8.09 0.71 -4.83
CA GLY A 2 -9.26 1.42 -4.29
C GLY A 2 -9.63 2.66 -5.10
N LYS A 3 -10.54 3.47 -4.54
CA LYS A 3 -11.04 4.72 -5.13
C LYS A 3 -9.92 5.76 -5.27
N VAL A 4 -9.90 6.45 -6.41
CA VAL A 4 -9.04 7.62 -6.61
C VAL A 4 -9.56 8.76 -5.73
N LEU A 5 -8.67 9.33 -4.91
CA LEU A 5 -9.00 10.39 -3.97
C LEU A 5 -8.61 11.76 -4.52
N TYR A 6 -7.47 11.84 -5.20
CA TYR A 6 -6.92 13.10 -5.70
C TYR A 6 -5.94 12.86 -6.84
N LEU A 7 -5.94 13.74 -7.84
CA LEU A 7 -4.92 13.80 -8.89
C LEU A 7 -3.97 14.94 -8.55
N ASP A 8 -2.65 14.71 -8.58
CA ASP A 8 -1.70 15.78 -8.23
C ASP A 8 -1.82 16.99 -9.17
N THR A 9 -1.50 18.17 -8.66
CA THR A 9 -1.63 19.45 -9.38
C THR A 9 -0.79 19.48 -10.65
N THR A 10 0.39 18.85 -10.66
CA THR A 10 1.24 18.78 -11.87
C THR A 10 0.66 17.86 -12.94
N SER A 11 0.00 16.77 -12.53
CA SER A 11 -0.73 15.89 -13.43
C SER A 11 -1.97 16.58 -14.00
N ILE A 12 -2.71 17.34 -13.18
CA ILE A 12 -3.85 18.16 -13.62
C ILE A 12 -3.40 19.19 -14.66
N LYS A 13 -2.31 19.90 -14.36
CA LYS A 13 -1.76 20.95 -15.24
C LYS A 13 -0.96 20.40 -16.43
N ARG A 14 -0.78 19.08 -16.51
CA ARG A 14 0.02 18.36 -17.53
C ARG A 14 1.45 18.91 -17.69
N THR A 15 2.02 19.51 -16.64
CA THR A 15 3.34 20.16 -16.71
C THR A 15 4.49 19.17 -16.59
N ARG A 16 4.23 17.93 -16.18
CA ARG A 16 5.18 16.80 -16.20
C ARG A 16 4.64 15.69 -17.07
N ALA A 17 4.98 15.72 -18.36
CA ALA A 17 4.50 14.74 -19.33
C ALA A 17 5.02 13.31 -19.08
N SER A 18 6.13 13.15 -18.36
CA SER A 18 6.78 11.86 -18.12
C SER A 18 6.22 11.08 -16.91
N MET A 19 5.47 11.73 -16.02
CA MET A 19 5.06 11.10 -14.76
C MET A 19 3.73 11.64 -14.26
N ALA A 20 2.78 10.74 -14.00
CA ALA A 20 1.52 11.06 -13.36
C ALA A 20 1.54 10.63 -11.89
N LYS A 21 1.14 11.52 -10.99
CA LYS A 21 0.91 11.21 -9.57
C LYS A 21 -0.57 11.22 -9.24
N VAL A 22 -1.02 10.16 -8.57
CA VAL A 22 -2.39 9.99 -8.07
C VAL A 22 -2.37 9.57 -6.61
N LYS A 23 -3.33 10.07 -5.82
CA LYS A 23 -3.63 9.59 -4.48
C LYS A 23 -4.78 8.62 -4.55
N VAL A 24 -4.56 7.40 -4.10
CA VAL A 24 -5.55 6.31 -4.12
C VAL A 24 -5.74 5.74 -2.73
N GLN A 25 -6.93 5.26 -2.42
CA GLN A 25 -7.15 4.44 -1.24
C GLN A 25 -6.51 3.05 -1.46
N VAL A 26 -5.69 2.63 -0.52
CA VAL A 26 -5.03 1.31 -0.56
C VAL A 26 -5.43 0.48 0.64
N ASP A 27 -5.59 -0.82 0.42
CA ASP A 27 -5.75 -1.82 1.45
C ASP A 27 -4.35 -2.34 1.83
N LEU A 28 -3.89 -2.00 3.03
CA LEU A 28 -2.54 -2.37 3.51
C LEU A 28 -2.41 -3.87 3.81
N THR A 29 -3.52 -4.62 3.85
CA THR A 29 -3.53 -6.06 4.10
C THR A 29 -3.32 -6.89 2.83
N LYS A 30 -3.35 -6.25 1.65
CA LYS A 30 -3.26 -6.93 0.34
C LYS A 30 -1.98 -6.59 -0.40
N THR A 31 -1.57 -7.51 -1.26
CA THR A 31 -0.47 -7.29 -2.20
C THR A 31 -0.79 -6.12 -3.13
N ARG A 32 0.18 -5.23 -3.29
CA ARG A 32 0.10 -4.07 -4.17
C ARG A 32 0.56 -4.45 -5.59
N PRO A 33 -0.16 -4.09 -6.66
CA PRO A 33 0.27 -4.29 -8.03
C PRO A 33 1.54 -3.49 -8.28
N LYS A 34 2.42 -4.04 -9.11
CA LYS A 34 3.68 -3.38 -9.48
C LYS A 34 3.55 -2.57 -10.77
N HIS A 35 2.52 -2.87 -11.57
CA HIS A 35 2.27 -2.24 -12.85
C HIS A 35 0.77 -1.97 -13.01
N ILE A 36 0.44 -0.97 -13.81
CA ILE A 36 -0.93 -0.65 -14.24
C ILE A 36 -1.00 -0.59 -15.76
N TRP A 37 -2.10 -1.08 -16.33
CA TRP A 37 -2.39 -0.93 -17.74
C TRP A 37 -2.95 0.46 -17.98
N ILE A 38 -2.34 1.21 -18.90
CA ILE A 38 -2.86 2.47 -19.39
C ILE A 38 -3.29 2.24 -20.82
N GLU A 39 -4.59 2.32 -21.03
CA GLU A 39 -5.22 2.30 -22.34
C GLU A 39 -4.92 3.60 -23.10
N LEU A 40 -4.66 3.48 -24.40
CA LEU A 40 -4.26 4.58 -25.28
C LEU A 40 -5.25 4.84 -26.42
N ASP A 41 -6.22 3.96 -26.60
CA ASP A 41 -7.27 4.05 -27.61
C ASP A 41 -8.63 3.86 -26.93
N ASP A 42 -9.64 4.64 -27.29
CA ASP A 42 -10.95 4.58 -26.63
C ASP A 42 -11.86 3.47 -27.19
N GLU A 43 -11.53 2.89 -28.35
CA GLU A 43 -12.35 1.87 -29.04
C GLU A 43 -11.75 0.45 -28.89
N ASP A 44 -10.42 0.33 -28.86
CA ASP A 44 -9.70 -0.93 -28.68
C ASP A 44 -8.91 -0.97 -27.37
N LEU A 45 -9.52 -1.55 -26.33
CA LEU A 45 -8.92 -1.70 -24.99
C LEU A 45 -7.61 -2.52 -24.98
N THR A 46 -7.29 -3.23 -26.06
CA THR A 46 -6.03 -3.99 -26.20
C THR A 46 -4.85 -3.10 -26.56
N ILE A 47 -5.10 -1.87 -27.01
CA ILE A 47 -4.09 -0.88 -27.35
C ILE A 47 -3.76 -0.07 -26.10
N GLY A 48 -2.62 -0.38 -25.50
CA GLY A 48 -2.17 0.28 -24.29
C GLY A 48 -0.75 -0.11 -23.90
N ARG A 49 -0.34 0.30 -22.71
CA ARG A 49 0.98 -0.01 -22.15
C ARG A 49 0.93 -0.27 -20.66
N TRP A 50 1.75 -1.24 -20.21
CA TRP A 50 2.03 -1.44 -18.79
C TRP A 50 3.01 -0.38 -18.31
N GLN A 51 2.62 0.39 -17.29
CA GLN A 51 3.49 1.35 -16.62
C GLN A 51 3.83 0.88 -15.22
N PRO A 52 5.08 1.06 -14.76
CA PRO A 52 5.46 0.76 -13.39
C PRO A 52 4.76 1.70 -12.40
N ILE A 53 4.43 1.18 -11.23
CA ILE A 53 3.86 1.97 -10.12
C ILE A 53 4.96 2.19 -9.08
N GLU A 54 5.24 3.45 -8.80
CA GLU A 54 6.05 3.86 -7.67
C GLU A 54 5.14 4.30 -6.52
N TYR A 55 5.27 3.63 -5.38
CA TYR A 55 4.49 3.95 -4.18
C TYR A 55 5.27 4.90 -3.28
N GLU A 56 4.64 6.00 -2.88
CA GLU A 56 5.23 6.96 -1.95
C GLU A 56 4.52 6.87 -0.59
N ASN A 57 5.30 6.97 0.50
CA ASN A 57 4.79 7.14 1.87
C ASN A 57 3.78 6.06 2.33
N ILE A 58 3.96 4.80 1.94
CA ILE A 58 3.10 3.70 2.43
C ILE A 58 3.47 3.40 3.89
N PRO A 59 2.53 3.58 4.85
CA PRO A 59 2.83 3.31 6.24
C PRO A 59 3.00 1.80 6.47
N LEU A 60 3.82 1.46 7.46
CA LEU A 60 3.89 0.10 7.98
C LEU A 60 2.52 -0.31 8.55
N TYR A 61 2.21 -1.60 8.48
CA TYR A 61 0.98 -2.15 9.01
C TYR A 61 1.25 -3.42 9.81
N CYS A 62 0.80 -3.44 11.05
CA CYS A 62 0.95 -4.58 11.92
C CYS A 62 -0.26 -5.51 11.78
N THR A 63 -0.01 -6.74 11.33
CA THR A 63 -1.04 -7.76 11.16
C THR A 63 -1.50 -8.39 12.47
N TYR A 64 -0.78 -8.19 13.58
CA TYR A 64 -1.17 -8.66 14.92
C TYR A 64 -2.22 -7.74 15.54
N CYS A 65 -1.83 -6.50 15.87
CA CYS A 65 -2.70 -5.54 16.54
C CYS A 65 -3.61 -4.76 15.58
N LYS A 66 -3.46 -4.92 14.26
CA LYS A 66 -4.24 -4.26 13.21
C LYS A 66 -4.06 -2.73 13.13
N HIS A 67 -2.95 -2.20 13.64
CA HIS A 67 -2.63 -0.76 13.61
C HIS A 67 -1.54 -0.42 12.58
N GLN A 68 -1.56 0.83 12.11
CA GLN A 68 -0.53 1.40 11.24
C GLN A 68 0.67 1.91 12.07
N GLY A 69 1.84 2.00 11.42
CA GLY A 69 3.04 2.66 11.96
C GLY A 69 4.16 1.73 12.45
N HIS A 70 3.93 0.41 12.51
CA HIS A 70 4.96 -0.57 12.88
C HIS A 70 4.71 -1.91 12.16
N MET A 71 5.74 -2.77 12.11
CA MET A 71 5.61 -4.14 11.58
C MET A 71 5.25 -5.14 12.67
N LEU A 72 5.01 -6.40 12.27
CA LEU A 72 4.67 -7.48 13.20
C LEU A 72 5.77 -7.71 14.24
N GLU A 73 7.04 -7.56 13.83
CA GLU A 73 8.23 -7.79 14.62
C GLU A 73 8.35 -6.76 15.75
N ASP A 74 7.93 -5.52 15.51
CA ASP A 74 8.00 -4.40 16.45
C ASP A 74 6.71 -4.21 17.26
N CYS A 75 5.81 -5.19 17.25
CA CYS A 75 4.50 -5.06 17.88
C CYS A 75 4.56 -5.26 19.41
N ASN A 76 4.39 -4.17 20.16
CA ASN A 76 4.34 -4.20 21.63
C ASN A 76 3.27 -5.14 22.19
N PHE A 77 2.11 -5.27 21.53
CA PHE A 77 1.06 -6.20 21.95
C PHE A 77 1.52 -7.65 21.81
N LYS A 78 2.13 -7.99 20.67
CA LYS A 78 2.68 -9.33 20.41
C LYS A 78 3.76 -9.69 21.44
N MET A 79 4.69 -8.77 21.69
CA MET A 79 5.78 -8.98 22.66
C MET A 79 5.24 -9.26 24.08
N ARG A 80 4.23 -8.50 24.53
CA ARG A 80 3.59 -8.70 25.84
C ARG A 80 2.88 -10.05 25.92
N ASP A 81 2.17 -10.45 24.88
CA ASP A 81 1.44 -11.72 24.85
C ASP A 81 2.39 -12.92 24.83
N GLU A 82 3.52 -12.81 24.13
CA GLU A 82 4.59 -13.82 24.11
C GLU A 82 5.30 -13.94 25.47
N ASP A 83 5.60 -12.82 26.13
CA ASP A 83 6.19 -12.80 27.48
C ASP A 83 5.22 -13.44 28.50
N PHE A 84 3.93 -13.11 28.44
CA PHE A 84 2.92 -13.73 29.30
C PHE A 84 2.83 -15.25 29.12
N LYS A 85 2.83 -15.74 27.87
CA LYS A 85 2.84 -17.18 27.56
C LYS A 85 4.08 -17.86 28.13
N ARG A 86 5.26 -17.27 27.92
CA ARG A 86 6.53 -17.80 28.43
C ARG A 86 6.55 -17.91 29.96
N ARG A 87 6.06 -16.89 30.67
CA ARG A 87 5.97 -16.91 32.14
C ARG A 87 5.02 -17.99 32.64
N LYS A 88 3.91 -18.24 31.93
CA LYS A 88 2.98 -19.32 32.25
C LYS A 88 3.64 -20.69 32.08
N GLU A 89 4.36 -20.90 30.98
CA GLU A 89 5.07 -22.16 30.68
C GLU A 89 6.20 -22.46 31.69
N LEU A 90 6.93 -21.43 32.15
CA LEU A 90 8.00 -21.58 33.17
C LEU A 90 7.46 -21.79 34.59
N GLY A 91 6.20 -21.44 34.84
CA GLY A 91 5.54 -21.61 36.13
C GLY A 91 4.68 -22.87 36.24
N THR A 92 4.70 -23.75 35.22
CA THR A 92 4.05 -25.08 35.22
C THR A 92 5.11 -26.17 35.34
#